data_AF-A0A2U8X7B2-F1
#
_entry.id   AF-A0A2U8X7B2-F1
#
_cell.length_a   1.000
_cell.length_b   1.000
_cell.length_c   1.000
_cell.angle_alpha   90.00
_cell.angle_beta   90.00
_cell.angle_gamma   90.00
#
_symmetry.space_group_name_H-M   'P 1'
#
loop_
_entity.id
_entity.type
_entity.pdbx_description
1 polymer ?
#
loop_
_entity_poly.entity_id
_entity_poly.type
_entity_poly.pdbx_seq_one_letter_code
_entity_poly.pdbx_strand_id
1 'polypeptide(L)' 'MTDTSETPDGPGDPGSVRDEEAFHIPDDLAQGLTEFAAVEQLSRGEAICLILREYLRAKGYLKGAPAA' A
#
# COMPACT_ATOMS: atom_id res chain seq x y z
N MET A 1 -27.10 46.52 -11.42
CA MET A 1 -26.09 45.94 -10.51
C MET A 1 -25.90 44.50 -10.95
N THR A 2 -24.85 44.23 -11.73
CA THR A 2 -24.48 42.88 -12.18
C THR A 2 -23.56 42.29 -11.12
N ASP A 3 -24.07 41.31 -10.37
CA ASP A 3 -23.27 40.53 -9.43
C ASP A 3 -22.52 39.45 -10.22
N THR A 4 -21.22 39.37 -9.94
CA THR A 4 -20.21 38.67 -10.74
C THR A 4 -19.71 37.45 -9.99
N SER A 5 -19.68 36.32 -10.73
CA SER A 5 -18.86 35.13 -10.49
C SER A 5 -19.15 34.30 -9.23
N GLU A 6 -20.12 33.39 -9.35
CA GLU A 6 -20.03 32.11 -8.65
C GLU A 6 -19.27 31.15 -9.57
N THR A 7 -17.98 30.95 -9.27
CA THR A 7 -17.15 29.90 -9.86
C THR A 7 -17.73 28.56 -9.40
N PRO A 8 -17.99 27.57 -10.28
CA PRO A 8 -18.33 26.25 -9.82
C PRO A 8 -17.05 25.64 -9.24
N ASP A 9 -16.91 25.65 -7.92
CA ASP A 9 -16.09 24.67 -7.23
C ASP A 9 -16.76 23.32 -7.44
N GLY A 10 -16.47 22.74 -8.62
CA GLY A 10 -16.84 21.37 -8.94
C GLY A 10 -16.34 20.46 -7.82
N PRO A 11 -17.06 19.37 -7.52
CA PRO A 11 -16.55 18.37 -6.60
C PRO A 11 -15.19 17.94 -7.15
N GLY A 12 -14.13 18.24 -6.41
CA GLY A 12 -12.80 17.73 -6.71
C GLY A 12 -12.95 16.24 -6.93
N ASP A 13 -12.72 15.81 -8.16
CA ASP A 13 -12.74 14.42 -8.56
C ASP A 13 -11.79 13.66 -7.62
N PRO A 14 -12.27 12.73 -6.77
CA PRO A 14 -11.38 11.91 -5.96
C PRO A 14 -10.69 10.83 -6.80
N GLY A 15 -10.82 10.86 -8.13
CA GLY A 15 -10.40 9.85 -9.09
C GLY A 15 -9.05 10.12 -9.75
N SER A 16 -8.14 10.83 -9.09
CA SER A 16 -6.76 10.97 -9.59
C SER A 16 -5.68 10.65 -8.57
N VAL A 17 -5.95 9.69 -7.67
CA VAL A 17 -4.88 8.75 -7.34
C VAL A 17 -4.67 7.96 -8.61
N ARG A 18 -3.62 8.30 -9.35
CA ARG A 18 -3.16 7.58 -10.55
C ARG A 18 -3.42 6.10 -10.35
N ASP A 19 -4.04 5.46 -11.35
CA ASP A 19 -4.08 4.00 -11.50
C ASP A 19 -2.65 3.44 -11.49
N GLU A 20 -2.02 3.40 -10.31
CA GLU A 20 -0.95 2.48 -10.01
C GLU A 20 -1.61 1.12 -10.10
N GLU A 21 -1.37 0.44 -11.22
CA GLU A 21 -1.86 -0.90 -11.51
C GLU A 21 -1.75 -1.73 -10.22
N ALA A 22 -2.90 -1.97 -9.58
CA ALA A 22 -2.92 -2.54 -8.25
C ALA A 22 -2.15 -3.85 -8.28
N PHE A 23 -1.11 -3.96 -7.44
CA PHE A 23 -0.24 -5.13 -7.44
C PHE A 23 -1.08 -6.40 -7.21
N HIS A 24 -1.20 -7.21 -8.26
CA HIS A 24 -1.99 -8.43 -8.19
C HIS A 24 -1.19 -9.52 -7.50
N ILE A 25 -1.70 -9.97 -6.34
CA ILE A 25 -1.13 -11.08 -5.57
C ILE A 25 -1.87 -12.36 -5.99
N PRO A 26 -1.17 -13.41 -6.46
CA PRO A 26 -1.76 -14.73 -6.69
C PRO A 26 -2.57 -15.24 -5.49
N ASP A 27 -3.68 -15.95 -5.73
CA ASP A 27 -4.64 -16.35 -4.69
C ASP A 27 -4.01 -17.20 -3.57
N ASP A 28 -3.11 -18.11 -3.93
CA ASP A 28 -2.37 -18.94 -2.99
C ASP A 28 -1.49 -18.11 -2.06
N LEU A 29 -0.80 -17.11 -2.61
CA LEU A 29 -0.01 -16.15 -1.84
C LEU A 29 -0.90 -15.23 -1.01
N ALA A 30 -2.05 -14.80 -1.53
CA ALA A 30 -3.00 -13.97 -0.80
C ALA A 30 -3.57 -14.71 0.42
N GLN A 31 -3.88 -16.00 0.27
CA GLN A 31 -4.31 -16.87 1.35
C GLN A 31 -3.19 -17.02 2.39
N GLY A 32 -1.99 -17.39 1.98
CA GLY A 32 -0.85 -17.54 2.88
C GLY A 32 -0.51 -16.25 3.64
N LEU A 33 -0.59 -15.09 2.98
CA LEU A 33 -0.42 -13.78 3.61
C LEU A 33 -1.50 -13.47 4.64
N THR A 34 -2.76 -13.87 4.37
CA THR A 34 -3.87 -13.66 5.30
C THR A 34 -3.69 -14.51 6.56
N GLU A 35 -3.29 -15.77 6.41
CA GLU A 35 -3.01 -16.67 7.52
C GLU A 35 -1.82 -16.19 8.35
N PHE A 36 -0.71 -15.82 7.70
CA PHE A 36 0.46 -15.27 8.37
C PHE A 36 0.13 -13.98 9.14
N ALA A 37 -0.58 -13.04 8.52
CA ALA A 37 -0.98 -11.80 9.18
C ALA A 37 -1.86 -12.06 10.41
N ALA A 38 -2.77 -13.04 10.33
CA ALA A 38 -3.60 -13.42 11.46
C ALA A 38 -2.80 -14.02 12.62
N VAL A 39 -1.84 -14.91 12.33
CA VAL A 39 -0.98 -15.56 13.35
C VAL A 39 -0.08 -14.52 14.04
N GLU A 40 0.56 -13.65 13.27
CA GLU A 40 1.48 -12.62 13.78
C GLU A 40 0.75 -11.38 14.33
N GLN A 41 -0.59 -11.34 14.26
CA GLN A 41 -1.42 -10.20 14.67
C GLN A 41 -1.04 -8.89 13.97
N LEU A 42 -0.72 -8.97 12.68
CA LEU A 42 -0.35 -7.85 11.83
C LEU A 42 -1.49 -7.50 10.87
N SER A 43 -1.52 -6.25 10.40
CA SER A 43 -2.27 -5.96 9.19
C SER A 43 -1.62 -6.63 7.98
N ARG A 44 -2.41 -6.85 6.92
CA ARG A 44 -1.90 -7.44 5.67
C ARG A 44 -0.76 -6.61 5.06
N GLY A 45 -0.82 -5.28 5.16
CA GLY A 45 0.23 -4.38 4.67
C GLY A 45 1.53 -4.50 5.47
N GLU A 46 1.44 -4.61 6.79
CA GLU A 46 2.60 -4.81 7.67
C GLU A 46 3.26 -6.16 7.41
N ALA A 47 2.47 -7.22 7.26
CA ALA A 47 2.95 -8.55 6.90
C ALA A 47 3.74 -8.54 5.57
N ILE A 48 3.19 -7.90 4.53
CA ILE A 48 3.88 -7.73 3.24
C ILE A 48 5.21 -6.99 3.43
N CYS A 49 5.21 -5.87 4.16
CA CYS A 49 6.42 -5.09 4.39
C CYS A 49 7.49 -5.86 5.17
N LEU A 50 7.08 -6.66 6.14
CA LEU A 50 7.97 -7.53 6.93
C LEU A 50 8.63 -8.58 6.04
N ILE A 51 7.83 -9.32 5.28
CA ILE A 51 8.33 -10.37 4.37
C ILE A 51 9.28 -9.78 3.32
N LEU A 52 8.90 -8.67 2.69
CA LEU A 52 9.75 -7.99 1.70
C LEU A 52 11.07 -7.53 2.32
N ARG A 53 11.03 -6.95 3.52
CA ARG A 53 12.23 -6.50 4.23
C ARG A 53 13.18 -7.65 4.50
N GLU A 54 12.68 -8.78 4.99
CA GLU A 54 13.48 -9.97 5.26
C GLU A 54 14.08 -10.56 3.98
N TYR A 55 13.26 -10.71 2.94
CA TYR A 55 13.71 -11.19 1.63
C TYR A 55 14.83 -10.31 1.06
N LEU A 56 14.63 -8.99 1.05
CA LEU A 56 15.60 -8.05 0.50
C LEU A 56 16.90 -8.02 1.32
N ARG A 57 16.85 -8.19 2.64
CA ARG A 57 18.05 -8.37 3.48
C ARG A 57 18.78 -9.67 3.14
N ALA A 58 18.06 -10.78 3.04
CA ALA A 58 18.64 -12.07 2.69
C ALA A 58 19.32 -12.05 1.31
N LYS A 59 18.80 -11.26 0.38
CA LYS A 59 19.39 -11.03 -0.95
C LYS A 59 20.47 -9.94 -0.98
N GLY A 60 20.73 -9.25 0.12
CA GLY A 60 21.72 -8.18 0.21
C GLY A 60 21.32 -6.86 -0.44
N TYR A 61 20.03 -6.70 -0.80
CA TYR A 61 19.50 -5.45 -1.35
C TYR A 61 19.26 -4.38 -0.28
N LEU A 62 18.99 -4.79 0.97
CA LEU A 62 18.90 -3.86 2.11
C LEU A 62 20.16 -3.97 2.98
N LYS A 63 20.92 -2.88 3.06
CA LYS A 63 22.09 -2.74 3.94
C LYS A 63 21.67 -2.04 5.24
N GLY A 64 22.00 -2.64 6.39
CA GLY A 64 21.74 -2.07 7.72
C GLY A 64 21.11 -3.08 8.69
N ALA A 65 21.55 -3.04 9.95
CA ALA A 65 20.98 -3.83 11.04
C ALA A 65 19.49 -3.45 11.26
N PRO A 66 18.63 -4.38 11.73
CA PRO A 66 17.26 -4.04 12.08
C PRO A 66 17.25 -2.88 13.09
N ALA A 67 16.49 -1.82 12.79
CA ALA A 67 16.18 -0.80 13.78
C ALA A 67 15.38 -1.49 14.89
N ALA A 68 15.95 -1.45 16.09
CA ALA A 68 15.39 -2.05 17.31
C ALA A 68 14.21 -1.23 17.83
#